data_AF-A0A529A969-F1
#
_entry.id   AF-A0A529A969-F1
#
_cell.length_a   1.000
_cell.length_b   1.000
_cell.length_c   1.000
_cell.angle_alpha   90.00
_cell.angle_beta   90.00
_cell.angle_gamma   90.00
#
_symmetry.space_group_name_H-M   'P 1'
#
loop_
_entity.id
_entity.type
_entity.pdbx_description
1 polymer ?
#
loop_
_entity_poly.entity_id
_entity_poly.type
_entity_poly.pdbx_seq_one_letter_code
_entity_poly.pdbx_strand_id
1 'polypeptide(L)'
;MFLLAKDTIKFSILVGLSAIFVDASIAHGLLWENDPYWTYWITKTFLITTVFLFGTAFLGIGIVPGLILTAVHTLILETYYQWLAPVGLPQEPEWLDFNHLWITGVPVHFLAIFGGYLMALWLWRRNHPVLEAERGETWRFVVYGLVTAVIIVAVDGILTQIVLLRDFPGITFFVQHLLITFVFVCVWTAYAGAGPMGWGVGALMLALVWTTYSMYLGARGLPFDQPYYSGYTDLWWLSFPGGFVSALFGWWIGVWLMTKRRMIGVAGIAMLAGLLGVPADPASAQTRGTDGLVATARASGEGLRMTGADPFAMNSTVPMNGTIAIETVEMGNRWSHVENTDDMQVSAEFSAGEAKYTVKIDKPMPRHPLGSYTTWSGAVYEHDMHGNTGIGTGKLPKVRPEIALWGWAEVSRNGEVIARAAPAHIMVLTDGPIQGVMLEIDTEDKGLVAEPDGYINVMWPKVEALQMPEAQDRTRQIIGWVGIAGFVVLFGALAMLDRNNNAARPKT
;
A
#
# COMPACT_ATOMS: atom_id res chain seq x y z
N MET A 1 -5.73 34.83 6.57
CA MET A 1 -6.06 35.64 5.37
C MET A 1 -7.39 35.15 4.84
N PHE A 2 -8.39 36.01 4.71
CA PHE A 2 -9.67 35.62 4.12
C PHE A 2 -9.57 35.60 2.59
N LEU A 3 -10.23 34.62 1.98
CA LEU A 3 -10.28 34.45 0.53
C LEU A 3 -11.65 34.88 0.00
N LEU A 4 -11.72 35.26 -1.28
CA LEU A 4 -12.99 35.42 -1.98
C LEU A 4 -13.67 34.06 -2.12
N ALA A 5 -15.00 34.02 -2.25
CA ALA A 5 -15.76 32.77 -2.33
C ALA A 5 -15.21 31.78 -3.38
N LYS A 6 -14.91 32.27 -4.59
CA LYS A 6 -14.32 31.44 -5.67
C LYS A 6 -12.96 30.85 -5.30
N ASP A 7 -12.17 31.59 -4.52
CA ASP A 7 -10.80 31.26 -4.14
C ASP A 7 -10.80 30.32 -2.94
N THR A 8 -11.74 30.51 -1.99
CA THR A 8 -12.02 29.55 -0.91
C THR A 8 -12.34 28.17 -1.49
N ILE A 9 -13.23 28.09 -2.49
CA ILE A 9 -13.60 26.82 -3.15
C ILE A 9 -12.36 26.16 -3.79
N LYS A 10 -11.61 26.91 -4.61
CA LYS A 10 -10.41 26.38 -5.29
C LYS A 10 -9.36 25.90 -4.29
N PHE A 11 -9.13 26.68 -3.23
CA PHE A 11 -8.16 26.34 -2.20
C PHE A 11 -8.57 25.07 -1.45
N SER A 12 -9.85 24.92 -1.06
CA SER A 12 -10.31 23.74 -0.33
C SER A 12 -10.32 22.46 -1.18
N ILE A 13 -10.56 22.56 -2.49
CA ILE A 13 -10.37 21.43 -3.42
C ILE A 13 -8.88 21.06 -3.48
N LEU A 14 -7.99 22.06 -3.61
CA LEU A 14 -6.55 21.82 -3.59
C LEU A 14 -6.10 21.14 -2.28
N VAL A 15 -6.63 21.55 -1.13
CA VAL A 15 -6.36 20.91 0.16
C VAL A 15 -6.83 19.45 0.16
N GLY A 16 -8.06 19.17 -0.28
CA GLY A 16 -8.58 17.79 -0.33
C GLY A 16 -7.71 16.86 -1.17
N LEU A 17 -7.37 17.29 -2.39
CA LEU A 17 -6.51 16.52 -3.31
C LEU A 17 -5.07 16.37 -2.76
N SER A 18 -4.54 17.43 -2.14
CA SER A 18 -3.19 17.41 -1.56
C SER A 18 -3.10 16.49 -0.35
N ALA A 19 -4.08 16.56 0.56
CA ALA A 19 -4.15 15.76 1.77
C ALA A 19 -4.36 14.28 1.45
N ILE A 20 -5.28 13.94 0.56
CA ILE A 20 -5.48 12.54 0.18
C ILE A 20 -4.27 11.96 -0.53
N PHE A 21 -3.57 12.77 -1.33
CA PHE A 21 -2.31 12.35 -1.94
C PHE A 21 -1.24 12.04 -0.90
N VAL A 22 -1.04 12.90 0.11
CA VAL A 22 -0.06 12.66 1.19
C VAL A 22 -0.43 11.44 2.01
N ASP A 23 -1.73 11.26 2.26
CA ASP A 23 -2.25 10.10 2.96
C ASP A 23 -2.01 8.80 2.19
N ALA A 24 -2.32 8.73 0.90
CA ALA A 24 -2.05 7.57 0.06
C ALA A 24 -0.54 7.31 -0.11
N SER A 25 0.23 8.36 -0.41
CA SER A 25 1.65 8.23 -0.75
C SER A 25 2.55 7.97 0.45
N ILE A 26 2.32 8.65 1.59
CA ILE A 26 3.22 8.63 2.74
C ILE A 26 2.62 7.85 3.89
N ALA A 27 1.39 8.14 4.31
CA ALA A 27 0.79 7.46 5.46
C ALA A 27 0.57 5.97 5.16
N HIS A 28 -0.22 5.67 4.13
CA HIS A 28 -0.42 4.29 3.67
C HIS A 28 0.85 3.72 3.07
N GLY A 29 1.52 4.43 2.17
CA GLY A 29 2.72 3.92 1.52
C GLY A 29 3.87 3.53 2.47
N LEU A 30 4.11 4.26 3.57
CA LEU A 30 5.19 3.95 4.51
C LEU A 30 4.75 3.23 5.79
N LEU A 31 3.50 3.38 6.26
CA LEU A 31 3.07 2.83 7.55
C LEU A 31 2.01 1.73 7.44
N TRP A 32 0.95 1.93 6.67
CA TRP A 32 -0.24 1.05 6.71
C TRP A 32 -0.39 0.16 5.49
N GLU A 33 0.56 0.21 4.58
CA GLU A 33 0.52 -0.46 3.29
C GLU A 33 -0.80 -0.16 2.54
N ASN A 34 -1.17 -1.04 1.62
CA ASN A 34 -2.16 -0.75 0.59
C ASN A 34 -3.59 -0.98 1.09
N ASP A 35 -4.30 0.12 1.39
CA ASP A 35 -5.75 0.11 1.62
C ASP A 35 -6.50 0.31 0.28
N PRO A 36 -7.19 -0.72 -0.24
CA PRO A 36 -7.73 -0.73 -1.59
C PRO A 36 -9.13 -0.13 -1.72
N TYR A 37 -9.73 0.43 -0.66
CA TYR A 37 -11.09 0.95 -0.74
C TYR A 37 -11.16 2.30 -1.47
N TRP A 38 -11.34 2.27 -2.79
CA TRP A 38 -11.58 3.47 -3.61
C TRP A 38 -12.72 4.35 -3.07
N THR A 39 -13.74 3.74 -2.45
CA THR A 39 -14.84 4.46 -1.78
C THR A 39 -14.36 5.26 -0.57
N TYR A 40 -13.41 4.73 0.20
CA TYR A 40 -12.76 5.45 1.30
C TYR A 40 -11.98 6.66 0.76
N TRP A 41 -11.14 6.45 -0.27
CA TRP A 41 -10.34 7.52 -0.88
C TRP A 41 -11.21 8.69 -1.36
N ILE A 42 -12.33 8.39 -2.03
CA ILE A 42 -13.29 9.39 -2.50
C ILE A 42 -13.98 10.10 -1.32
N THR A 43 -14.52 9.32 -0.37
CA THR A 43 -15.28 9.86 0.76
C THR A 43 -14.42 10.76 1.64
N LYS A 44 -13.20 10.33 1.96
CA LYS A 44 -12.23 11.10 2.75
C LYS A 44 -11.83 12.38 2.03
N THR A 45 -11.63 12.35 0.71
CA THR A 45 -11.36 13.57 -0.08
C THR A 45 -12.49 14.59 0.07
N PHE A 46 -13.75 14.16 -0.09
CA PHE A 46 -14.91 15.06 0.06
C PHE A 46 -15.07 15.56 1.49
N LEU A 47 -14.81 14.73 2.50
CA LEU A 47 -14.84 15.13 3.90
C LEU A 47 -13.80 16.23 4.18
N ILE A 48 -12.54 16.01 3.76
CA ILE A 48 -11.47 17.01 3.89
C ILE A 48 -11.88 18.31 3.19
N THR A 49 -12.27 18.25 1.92
CA THR A 49 -12.66 19.45 1.17
C THR A 49 -13.83 20.18 1.84
N THR A 50 -14.82 19.47 2.39
CA THR A 50 -15.97 20.07 3.07
C THR A 50 -15.55 20.80 4.35
N VAL A 51 -14.79 20.14 5.24
CA VAL A 51 -14.31 20.75 6.48
C VAL A 51 -13.47 21.99 6.19
N PHE A 52 -12.55 21.90 5.22
CA PHE A 52 -11.70 23.04 4.88
C PHE A 52 -12.44 24.14 4.11
N LEU A 53 -13.48 23.83 3.33
CA LEU A 53 -14.33 24.84 2.69
C LEU A 53 -15.07 25.69 3.71
N PHE A 54 -15.83 25.04 4.61
CA PHE A 54 -16.53 25.76 5.67
C PHE A 54 -15.53 26.47 6.59
N GLY A 55 -14.52 25.75 7.06
CA GLY A 55 -13.51 26.25 7.97
C GLY A 55 -12.75 27.47 7.44
N THR A 56 -12.28 27.42 6.19
CA THR A 56 -11.55 28.53 5.57
C THR A 56 -12.44 29.75 5.35
N ALA A 57 -13.75 29.56 5.13
CA ALA A 57 -14.68 30.68 5.03
C ALA A 57 -14.77 31.49 6.34
N PHE A 58 -14.65 30.84 7.51
CA PHE A 58 -14.77 31.50 8.82
C PHE A 58 -13.43 31.87 9.47
N LEU A 59 -12.38 31.07 9.27
CA LEU A 59 -11.06 31.27 9.90
C LEU A 59 -10.01 31.85 8.94
N GLY A 60 -10.29 31.82 7.63
CA GLY A 60 -9.32 32.12 6.58
C GLY A 60 -8.23 31.05 6.44
N ILE A 61 -7.22 31.34 5.62
CA ILE A 61 -6.05 30.48 5.44
C ILE A 61 -4.85 30.96 6.27
N GLY A 62 -4.02 30.01 6.68
CA GLY A 62 -2.79 30.21 7.44
C GLY A 62 -2.40 28.95 8.21
N ILE A 63 -1.20 28.92 8.79
CA ILE A 63 -0.72 27.74 9.52
C ILE A 63 -1.63 27.43 10.72
N VAL A 64 -1.98 28.45 11.52
CA VAL A 64 -2.87 28.27 12.68
C VAL A 64 -4.29 27.87 12.29
N PRO A 65 -4.98 28.54 11.33
CA PRO A 65 -6.24 28.02 10.80
C PRO A 65 -6.14 26.59 10.29
N GLY A 66 -5.08 26.25 9.55
CA GLY A 66 -4.82 24.89 9.07
C GLY A 66 -4.73 23.85 10.18
N LEU A 67 -4.00 24.14 11.26
CA LEU A 67 -3.90 23.27 12.43
C LEU A 67 -5.28 23.02 13.06
N ILE A 68 -6.06 24.09 13.28
CA ILE A 68 -7.40 24.00 13.89
C ILE A 68 -8.32 23.16 13.01
N LEU A 69 -8.35 23.43 11.69
CA LEU A 69 -9.22 22.71 10.76
C LEU A 69 -8.81 21.26 10.59
N THR A 70 -7.52 20.96 10.66
CA THR A 70 -7.05 19.57 10.66
C THR A 70 -7.48 18.85 11.92
N ALA A 71 -7.37 19.48 13.11
CA ALA A 71 -7.82 18.88 14.36
C ALA A 71 -9.33 18.58 14.35
N VAL A 72 -10.13 19.50 13.82
CA VAL A 72 -11.59 19.30 13.64
C VAL A 72 -11.86 18.15 12.67
N HIS A 73 -11.17 18.11 11.53
CA HIS A 73 -11.33 17.01 10.58
C HIS A 73 -10.97 15.67 11.23
N THR A 74 -9.81 15.57 11.87
CA THR A 74 -9.36 14.34 12.54
C THR A 74 -10.39 13.90 13.57
N LEU A 75 -10.90 14.80 14.41
CA LEU A 75 -11.96 14.46 15.37
C LEU A 75 -13.22 13.88 14.71
N ILE A 76 -13.65 14.45 13.58
CA ILE A 76 -14.80 13.93 12.82
C ILE A 76 -14.50 12.54 12.28
N LEU A 77 -13.32 12.36 11.68
CA LEU A 77 -12.89 11.07 11.12
C LEU A 77 -12.79 9.99 12.20
N GLU A 78 -12.21 10.31 13.36
CA GLU A 78 -12.12 9.37 14.49
C GLU A 78 -13.50 9.03 15.05
N THR A 79 -14.39 10.01 15.18
CA THR A 79 -15.76 9.74 15.62
C THR A 79 -16.47 8.81 14.64
N TYR A 80 -16.23 9.00 13.33
CA TYR A 80 -16.76 8.13 12.31
C TYR A 80 -16.23 6.70 12.46
N TYR A 81 -14.92 6.52 12.59
CA TYR A 81 -14.29 5.20 12.74
C TYR A 81 -14.55 4.49 14.07
N GLN A 82 -14.86 5.22 15.14
CA GLN A 82 -15.09 4.65 16.47
C GLN A 82 -16.57 4.39 16.78
N TRP A 83 -17.50 5.01 16.06
CA TRP A 83 -18.92 4.93 16.42
C TRP A 83 -19.89 4.73 15.26
N LEU A 84 -19.52 5.08 14.03
CA LEU A 84 -20.48 5.19 12.92
C LEU A 84 -20.19 4.23 11.77
N ALA A 85 -18.92 3.92 11.51
CA ALA A 85 -18.49 3.07 10.42
C ALA A 85 -17.28 2.25 10.85
N PRO A 86 -17.50 1.00 11.27
CA PRO A 86 -16.44 0.00 11.27
C PRO A 86 -15.73 -0.05 9.90
N VAL A 87 -14.44 -0.33 9.91
CA VAL A 87 -13.61 -0.54 8.70
C VAL A 87 -14.06 -1.84 8.03
N GLY A 88 -14.01 -1.89 6.70
CA GLY A 88 -14.43 -3.06 5.92
C GLY A 88 -15.73 -2.86 5.13
N LEU A 89 -16.17 -3.91 4.45
CA LEU A 89 -17.43 -3.89 3.72
C LEU A 89 -18.62 -3.90 4.69
N PRO A 90 -19.81 -3.38 4.29
CA PRO A 90 -21.02 -3.41 5.13
C PRO A 90 -21.44 -4.80 5.64
N GLN A 91 -20.93 -5.87 5.03
CA GLN A 91 -21.20 -7.26 5.39
C GLN A 91 -20.21 -7.81 6.43
N GLU A 92 -19.06 -7.14 6.63
CA GLU A 92 -17.90 -7.63 7.39
C GLU A 92 -17.26 -6.46 8.20
N PRO A 93 -18.00 -5.84 9.13
CA PRO A 93 -17.53 -4.66 9.86
C PRO A 93 -16.51 -4.97 10.95
N GLU A 94 -15.38 -4.27 10.96
CA GLU A 94 -14.34 -4.39 11.98
C GLU A 94 -13.97 -3.07 12.65
N TRP A 95 -13.52 -3.17 13.90
CA TRP A 95 -13.01 -2.04 14.66
C TRP A 95 -11.49 -2.11 14.70
N LEU A 96 -10.82 -1.01 14.37
CA LEU A 96 -9.37 -0.90 14.48
C LEU A 96 -8.94 -1.13 15.94
N ASP A 97 -7.83 -1.86 16.13
CA ASP A 97 -7.25 -2.02 17.45
C ASP A 97 -6.68 -0.71 18.00
N PHE A 98 -6.32 -0.69 19.28
CA PHE A 98 -5.83 0.52 19.94
C PHE A 98 -4.56 1.10 19.26
N ASN A 99 -3.65 0.26 18.79
CA ASN A 99 -2.40 0.71 18.18
C ASN A 99 -2.66 1.33 16.80
N HIS A 100 -3.45 0.64 15.97
CA HIS A 100 -3.88 1.12 14.66
C HIS A 100 -4.72 2.38 14.76
N LEU A 101 -5.53 2.54 15.81
CA LEU A 101 -6.36 3.72 16.01
C LEU A 101 -5.57 4.89 16.61
N TRP A 102 -4.88 4.70 17.73
CA TRP A 102 -4.36 5.81 18.55
C TRP A 102 -2.88 6.10 18.36
N ILE A 103 -2.08 5.11 17.99
CA ILE A 103 -0.63 5.30 17.82
C ILE A 103 -0.35 5.67 16.39
N THR A 104 -0.72 4.81 15.44
CA THR A 104 -0.51 5.10 14.03
C THR A 104 -1.69 5.90 13.51
N GLY A 105 -2.94 5.47 13.66
CA GLY A 105 -4.16 6.07 13.09
C GLY A 105 -4.28 7.59 13.25
N VAL A 106 -4.75 8.05 14.41
CA VAL A 106 -5.08 9.45 14.70
C VAL A 106 -3.92 10.39 14.35
N PRO A 107 -2.67 10.16 14.84
CA PRO A 107 -1.64 11.17 14.68
C PRO A 107 -1.05 11.14 13.26
N VAL A 108 -0.96 10.00 12.58
CA VAL A 108 -0.55 9.96 11.17
C VAL A 108 -1.61 10.60 10.28
N HIS A 109 -2.89 10.32 10.49
CA HIS A 109 -3.99 10.97 9.77
C HIS A 109 -3.93 12.49 9.92
N PHE A 110 -3.74 12.97 11.15
CA PHE A 110 -3.56 14.38 11.42
C PHE A 110 -2.37 14.96 10.65
N LEU A 111 -1.20 14.32 10.70
CA LEU A 111 -0.01 14.80 10.02
C LEU A 111 -0.12 14.75 8.49
N ALA A 112 -0.76 13.73 7.92
CA ALA A 112 -1.00 13.63 6.48
C ALA A 112 -1.90 14.75 5.97
N ILE A 113 -3.01 15.00 6.66
CA ILE A 113 -3.95 16.04 6.30
C ILE A 113 -3.32 17.42 6.49
N PHE A 114 -2.60 17.61 7.60
CA PHE A 114 -1.90 18.87 7.85
C PHE A 114 -0.78 19.10 6.84
N GLY A 115 -0.01 18.07 6.50
CA GLY A 115 1.03 18.10 5.46
C GLY A 115 0.45 18.49 4.10
N GLY A 116 -0.64 17.85 3.69
CA GLY A 116 -1.35 18.20 2.46
C GLY A 116 -1.92 19.62 2.47
N TYR A 117 -2.45 20.08 3.62
CA TYR A 117 -2.86 21.47 3.80
C TYR A 117 -1.68 22.44 3.64
N LEU A 118 -0.53 22.15 4.24
CA LEU A 118 0.68 22.98 4.15
C LEU A 118 1.22 23.02 2.72
N MET A 119 1.17 21.90 1.99
CA MET A 119 1.47 21.85 0.57
C MET A 119 0.53 22.74 -0.24
N ALA A 120 -0.78 22.60 -0.05
CA ALA A 120 -1.77 23.45 -0.69
C ALA A 120 -1.58 24.94 -0.36
N LEU A 121 -1.29 25.26 0.90
CA LEU A 121 -1.02 26.61 1.38
C LEU A 121 0.23 27.20 0.75
N TRP A 122 1.30 26.42 0.64
CA TRP A 122 2.52 26.83 -0.03
C TRP A 122 2.26 27.10 -1.52
N LEU A 123 1.67 26.15 -2.25
CA LEU A 123 1.28 26.32 -3.66
C LEU A 123 0.38 27.55 -3.85
N TRP A 124 -0.57 27.76 -2.95
CA TRP A 124 -1.47 28.91 -2.99
C TRP A 124 -0.77 30.25 -2.78
N ARG A 125 0.17 30.33 -1.83
CA ARG A 125 0.95 31.55 -1.55
C ARG A 125 1.94 31.87 -2.66
N ARG A 126 2.47 30.81 -3.25
CA ARG A 126 3.41 30.89 -4.34
C ARG A 126 2.73 31.27 -5.63
N ASN A 127 1.46 30.85 -5.81
CA ASN A 127 0.58 31.01 -6.97
C ASN A 127 1.01 32.23 -7.76
N HIS A 128 1.98 31.98 -8.64
CA HIS A 128 2.62 33.04 -9.38
C HIS A 128 1.49 33.60 -10.24
N PRO A 129 1.33 34.92 -10.32
CA PRO A 129 0.73 35.43 -11.52
C PRO A 129 1.68 35.01 -12.64
N VAL A 130 1.33 33.94 -13.35
CA VAL A 130 1.80 33.58 -14.69
C VAL A 130 1.47 34.70 -15.69
N LEU A 131 1.03 35.88 -15.22
CA LEU A 131 0.98 37.15 -15.95
C LEU A 131 2.36 37.61 -16.46
N GLU A 132 3.50 37.13 -15.91
CA GLU A 132 4.81 37.43 -16.52
C GLU A 132 5.22 36.42 -17.61
N ALA A 133 4.56 35.27 -17.71
CA ALA A 133 4.72 34.34 -18.83
C ALA A 133 3.72 34.57 -19.98
N GLU A 134 2.79 35.53 -19.83
CA GLU A 134 1.77 35.92 -20.82
C GLU A 134 2.31 36.61 -22.11
N ARG A 135 3.55 36.31 -22.51
CA ARG A 135 4.01 36.54 -23.90
C ARG A 135 4.69 35.33 -24.53
N GLY A 136 4.71 34.18 -23.85
CA GLY A 136 5.13 32.90 -24.42
C GLY A 136 3.93 32.17 -25.03
N GLU A 137 4.02 31.80 -26.31
CA GLU A 137 2.98 31.02 -27.00
C GLU A 137 2.71 29.70 -26.22
N THR A 138 1.45 29.46 -25.81
CA THR A 138 1.02 28.31 -24.99
C THR A 138 1.55 26.96 -25.49
N TRP A 139 1.72 26.80 -26.80
CA TRP A 139 2.28 25.58 -27.39
C TRP A 139 3.71 25.30 -26.91
N ARG A 140 4.53 26.33 -26.65
CA ARG A 140 5.92 26.15 -26.17
C ARG A 140 5.97 25.60 -24.76
N PHE A 141 5.04 26.02 -23.91
CA PHE A 141 4.90 25.49 -22.56
C PHE A 141 4.50 24.00 -22.59
N VAL A 142 3.58 23.65 -23.48
CA VAL A 142 3.15 22.25 -23.68
C VAL A 142 4.30 21.40 -24.24
N VAL A 143 5.01 21.88 -25.26
CA VAL A 143 6.17 21.17 -25.83
C VAL A 143 7.28 20.99 -24.80
N TYR A 144 7.53 22.01 -23.96
CA TYR A 144 8.45 21.88 -22.84
C TYR A 144 8.05 20.77 -21.87
N GLY A 145 6.79 20.74 -21.45
CA GLY A 145 6.28 19.72 -20.54
C GLY A 145 6.49 18.33 -21.14
N LEU A 146 6.19 18.16 -22.42
CA LEU A 146 6.36 16.89 -23.12
C LEU A 146 7.83 16.46 -23.23
N VAL A 147 8.71 17.36 -23.70
CA VAL A 147 10.16 17.07 -23.82
C VAL A 147 10.75 16.71 -22.46
N THR A 148 10.41 17.48 -21.42
CA THR A 148 10.89 17.24 -20.06
C THR A 148 10.40 15.89 -19.53
N ALA A 149 9.12 15.57 -19.76
CA ALA A 149 8.55 14.29 -19.35
C ALA A 149 9.22 13.10 -20.04
N VAL A 150 9.49 13.19 -21.35
CA VAL A 150 10.20 12.15 -22.09
C VAL A 150 11.61 11.94 -21.53
N ILE A 151 12.35 13.00 -21.23
CA ILE A 151 13.71 12.89 -20.66
C ILE A 151 13.64 12.22 -19.29
N ILE A 152 12.73 12.68 -18.42
CA ILE A 152 12.56 12.12 -17.07
C ILE A 152 12.24 10.62 -17.15
N VAL A 153 11.31 10.20 -18.01
CA VAL A 153 10.92 8.80 -18.18
C VAL A 153 12.04 7.96 -18.79
N ALA A 154 12.80 8.51 -19.74
CA ALA A 154 13.95 7.81 -20.31
C ALA A 154 15.08 7.60 -19.28
N VAL A 155 15.35 8.61 -18.46
CA VAL A 155 16.33 8.50 -17.37
C VAL A 155 15.84 7.49 -16.33
N ASP A 156 14.55 7.48 -15.98
CA ASP A 156 13.97 6.51 -15.05
C ASP A 156 14.05 5.07 -15.57
N GLY A 157 13.79 4.86 -16.86
CA GLY A 157 13.98 3.57 -17.52
C GLY A 157 15.41 3.04 -17.41
N ILE A 158 16.42 3.92 -17.51
CA ILE A 158 17.82 3.51 -17.39
C ILE A 158 18.22 3.34 -15.93
N LEU A 159 17.99 4.36 -15.10
CA LEU A 159 18.47 4.40 -13.73
C LEU A 159 17.67 3.46 -12.83
N THR A 160 16.36 3.65 -12.76
CA THR A 160 15.52 2.90 -11.83
C THR A 160 15.31 1.49 -12.33
N GLN A 161 14.89 1.33 -13.59
CA GLN A 161 14.46 0.03 -14.08
C GLN A 161 15.65 -0.88 -14.42
N ILE A 162 16.60 -0.42 -15.24
CA ILE A 162 17.75 -1.24 -15.67
C ILE A 162 18.82 -1.35 -14.58
N VAL A 163 19.21 -0.24 -13.94
CA VAL A 163 20.36 -0.25 -13.01
C VAL A 163 19.95 -0.71 -11.60
N LEU A 164 18.90 -0.13 -11.02
CA LEU A 164 18.51 -0.42 -9.64
C LEU A 164 17.68 -1.71 -9.53
N LEU A 165 16.59 -1.81 -10.30
CA LEU A 165 15.66 -2.92 -10.24
C LEU A 165 16.07 -4.12 -11.11
N ARG A 166 16.95 -3.89 -12.10
CA ARG A 166 17.44 -4.89 -13.06
C ARG A 166 16.31 -5.66 -13.74
N ASP A 167 15.27 -4.92 -14.12
CA ASP A 167 14.04 -5.46 -14.65
C ASP A 167 13.55 -4.62 -15.84
N PHE A 168 12.81 -5.28 -16.73
CA PHE A 168 12.10 -4.62 -17.81
C PHE A 168 10.62 -4.48 -17.43
N PRO A 169 10.14 -3.28 -17.08
CA PRO A 169 8.80 -3.10 -16.53
C PRO A 169 7.69 -3.16 -17.59
N GLY A 170 8.05 -3.24 -18.88
CA GLY A 170 7.10 -3.28 -19.98
C GLY A 170 6.90 -1.95 -20.71
N ILE A 171 6.33 -2.02 -21.91
CA ILE A 171 5.95 -0.83 -22.69
C ILE A 171 4.81 -0.06 -22.00
N THR A 172 3.89 -0.76 -21.35
CA THR A 172 2.78 -0.18 -20.60
C THR A 172 3.26 0.77 -19.50
N PHE A 173 4.32 0.39 -18.78
CA PHE A 173 4.98 1.23 -17.79
C PHE A 173 5.41 2.59 -18.37
N PHE A 174 6.13 2.58 -19.50
CA PHE A 174 6.64 3.80 -20.14
C PHE A 174 5.51 4.71 -20.63
N VAL A 175 4.45 4.14 -21.20
CA VAL A 175 3.27 4.91 -21.65
C VAL A 175 2.58 5.57 -20.46
N GLN A 176 2.33 4.82 -19.38
CA GLN A 176 1.67 5.35 -18.18
C GLN A 176 2.51 6.42 -17.50
N HIS A 177 3.81 6.16 -17.30
CA HIS A 177 4.73 7.12 -16.68
C HIS A 177 4.86 8.39 -17.52
N LEU A 178 4.86 8.29 -18.85
CA LEU A 178 4.89 9.47 -19.72
C LEU A 178 3.61 10.33 -19.58
N LEU A 179 2.43 9.69 -19.57
CA LEU A 179 1.16 10.41 -19.41
C LEU A 179 1.08 11.12 -18.05
N ILE A 180 1.44 10.42 -16.97
CA ILE A 180 1.46 10.96 -15.61
C ILE A 180 2.46 12.12 -15.53
N THR A 181 3.71 11.91 -15.96
CA THR A 181 4.77 12.90 -15.86
C THR A 181 4.49 14.13 -16.70
N PHE A 182 3.95 13.97 -17.91
CA PHE A 182 3.61 15.11 -18.77
C PHE A 182 2.58 16.03 -18.11
N VAL A 183 1.48 15.46 -17.61
CA VAL A 183 0.44 16.23 -16.92
C VAL A 183 0.99 16.84 -15.64
N PHE A 184 1.74 16.05 -14.86
CA PHE A 184 2.34 16.52 -13.61
C PHE A 184 3.30 17.68 -13.83
N VAL A 185 4.26 17.57 -14.76
CA VAL A 185 5.25 18.64 -15.05
C VAL A 185 4.54 19.92 -15.50
N CYS A 186 3.51 19.82 -16.34
CA CYS A 186 2.72 20.97 -16.76
C CYS A 186 2.01 21.65 -15.58
N VAL A 187 1.24 20.88 -14.80
CA VAL A 187 0.49 21.41 -13.65
C VAL A 187 1.45 21.97 -12.61
N TRP A 188 2.47 21.22 -12.23
CA TRP A 188 3.43 21.60 -11.22
C TRP A 188 4.19 22.86 -11.61
N THR A 189 4.69 22.95 -12.85
CA THR A 189 5.38 24.15 -13.33
C THR A 189 4.45 25.37 -13.34
N ALA A 190 3.16 25.19 -13.65
CA ALA A 190 2.19 26.27 -13.64
C ALA A 190 1.92 26.83 -12.23
N TYR A 191 1.89 25.97 -11.20
CA TYR A 191 1.62 26.39 -9.81
C TYR A 191 2.88 26.76 -9.01
N ALA A 192 3.90 25.91 -9.05
CA ALA A 192 5.12 26.05 -8.25
C ALA A 192 6.23 26.83 -8.97
N GLY A 193 6.12 27.02 -10.29
CA GLY A 193 7.13 27.65 -11.13
C GLY A 193 8.33 26.76 -11.46
N ALA A 194 9.19 27.22 -12.38
CA ALA A 194 10.37 26.49 -12.85
C ALA A 194 11.68 26.84 -12.09
N GLY A 195 11.60 27.64 -11.03
CA GLY A 195 12.77 28.01 -10.22
C GLY A 195 13.30 26.82 -9.39
N PRO A 196 14.47 26.95 -8.72
CA PRO A 196 15.12 25.85 -8.02
C PRO A 196 14.22 25.11 -7.00
N MET A 197 13.41 25.86 -6.25
CA MET A 197 12.45 25.25 -5.30
C MET A 197 11.31 24.50 -6.03
N GLY A 198 10.77 25.06 -7.10
CA GLY A 198 9.70 24.41 -7.88
C GLY A 198 10.21 23.14 -8.56
N TRP A 199 11.41 23.17 -9.11
CA TRP A 199 12.09 22.00 -9.67
C TRP A 199 12.39 20.93 -8.62
N GLY A 200 13.08 21.28 -7.53
CA GLY A 200 13.51 20.30 -6.51
C GLY A 200 12.33 19.64 -5.80
N VAL A 201 11.33 20.43 -5.38
CA VAL A 201 10.11 19.88 -4.77
C VAL A 201 9.26 19.16 -5.81
N GLY A 202 9.25 19.62 -7.07
CA GLY A 202 8.55 18.94 -8.16
C GLY A 202 9.10 17.55 -8.44
N ALA A 203 10.42 17.38 -8.40
CA ALA A 203 11.04 16.06 -8.53
C ALA A 203 10.66 15.12 -7.38
N LEU A 204 10.67 15.62 -6.14
CA LEU A 204 10.22 14.86 -4.97
C LEU A 204 8.76 14.40 -5.12
N MET A 205 7.89 15.33 -5.51
CA MET A 205 6.47 15.08 -5.65
C MET A 205 6.16 14.14 -6.82
N LEU A 206 6.88 14.26 -7.94
CA LEU A 206 6.74 13.32 -9.06
C LEU A 206 7.18 11.90 -8.66
N ALA A 207 8.28 11.78 -7.93
CA ALA A 207 8.74 10.49 -7.43
C ALA A 207 7.72 9.84 -6.47
N LEU A 208 7.10 10.64 -5.59
CA LEU A 208 5.99 10.17 -4.76
C LEU A 208 4.80 9.72 -5.62
N VAL A 209 4.40 10.49 -6.65
CA VAL A 209 3.30 10.13 -7.56
C VAL A 209 3.57 8.78 -8.25
N TRP A 210 4.77 8.57 -8.77
CA TRP A 210 5.14 7.28 -9.38
C TRP A 210 5.17 6.14 -8.37
N THR A 211 5.70 6.38 -7.17
CA THR A 211 5.75 5.37 -6.10
C THR A 211 4.34 4.96 -5.68
N THR A 212 3.45 5.93 -5.48
CA THR A 212 2.03 5.70 -5.19
C THR A 212 1.36 4.96 -6.34
N TYR A 213 1.58 5.37 -7.59
CA TYR A 213 1.03 4.64 -8.74
C TYR A 213 1.48 3.18 -8.77
N SER A 214 2.77 2.92 -8.56
CA SER A 214 3.34 1.57 -8.52
C SER A 214 2.80 0.73 -7.36
N MET A 215 2.51 1.36 -6.22
CA MET A 215 1.91 0.71 -5.05
C MET A 215 0.49 0.20 -5.34
N TYR A 216 -0.35 1.00 -6.01
CA TYR A 216 -1.78 0.70 -6.19
C TYR A 216 -2.13 0.07 -7.55
N LEU A 217 -1.47 0.47 -8.64
CA LEU A 217 -1.90 0.20 -10.01
C LEU A 217 -0.76 -0.23 -10.96
N GLY A 218 0.50 -0.04 -10.59
CA GLY A 218 1.65 -0.25 -11.48
C GLY A 218 2.19 -1.67 -11.45
N ALA A 219 1.45 -2.63 -12.02
CA ALA A 219 1.96 -3.98 -12.24
C ALA A 219 3.18 -3.97 -13.18
N ARG A 220 4.14 -4.86 -12.91
CA ARG A 220 5.40 -5.04 -13.64
C ARG A 220 5.45 -6.40 -14.34
N GLY A 221 6.42 -6.58 -15.24
CA GLY A 221 6.63 -7.81 -16.01
C GLY A 221 5.80 -7.93 -17.29
N LEU A 222 4.83 -7.04 -17.54
CA LEU A 222 4.01 -7.10 -18.75
C LEU A 222 4.80 -6.67 -20.01
N PRO A 223 4.55 -7.26 -21.18
CA PRO A 223 3.62 -8.35 -21.46
C PRO A 223 4.25 -9.75 -21.36
N PHE A 224 5.50 -9.86 -20.89
CA PHE A 224 6.30 -11.08 -21.03
C PHE A 224 6.15 -12.05 -19.84
N ASP A 225 5.77 -11.54 -18.67
CA ASP A 225 5.59 -12.28 -17.43
C ASP A 225 4.17 -12.13 -16.88
N GLN A 226 3.83 -12.98 -15.90
CA GLN A 226 2.67 -12.75 -15.05
C GLN A 226 2.84 -11.42 -14.31
N PRO A 227 1.80 -10.57 -14.23
CA PRO A 227 1.88 -9.29 -13.56
C PRO A 227 2.24 -9.50 -12.08
N TYR A 228 3.17 -8.70 -11.58
CA TYR A 228 3.48 -8.65 -10.15
C TYR A 228 3.60 -7.20 -9.69
N TYR A 229 3.45 -6.98 -8.39
CA TYR A 229 3.52 -5.67 -7.75
C TYR A 229 4.82 -5.55 -6.94
N SER A 230 5.41 -4.36 -6.95
CA SER A 230 6.60 -4.07 -6.14
C SER A 230 6.29 -4.17 -4.65
N GLY A 231 7.15 -4.83 -3.89
CA GLY A 231 7.12 -4.81 -2.42
C GLY A 231 7.72 -3.53 -1.83
N TYR A 232 7.79 -3.46 -0.50
CA TYR A 232 8.19 -2.25 0.23
C TYR A 232 9.59 -1.73 -0.16
N THR A 233 10.58 -2.62 -0.31
CA THR A 233 11.96 -2.26 -0.65
C THR A 233 12.07 -1.82 -2.10
N ASP A 234 11.45 -2.54 -3.01
CA ASP A 234 11.38 -2.16 -4.42
C ASP A 234 10.75 -0.77 -4.57
N LEU A 235 9.70 -0.46 -3.81
CA LEU A 235 9.04 0.85 -3.83
C LEU A 235 9.93 1.93 -3.20
N TRP A 236 10.34 1.78 -1.95
CA TRP A 236 10.89 2.88 -1.16
C TRP A 236 12.40 3.01 -1.17
N TRP A 237 13.12 1.92 -1.43
CA TRP A 237 14.59 1.92 -1.45
C TRP A 237 15.16 1.96 -2.86
N LEU A 238 14.39 1.51 -3.86
CA LEU A 238 14.84 1.47 -5.25
C LEU A 238 14.04 2.44 -6.13
N SER A 239 12.73 2.26 -6.23
CA SER A 239 11.87 3.03 -7.15
C SER A 239 11.77 4.50 -6.76
N PHE A 240 11.50 4.81 -5.50
CA PHE A 240 11.37 6.19 -5.03
C PHE A 240 12.68 6.99 -5.17
N PRO A 241 13.85 6.53 -4.66
CA PRO A 241 15.09 7.28 -4.80
C PRO A 241 15.55 7.37 -6.26
N GLY A 242 15.42 6.28 -7.02
CA GLY A 242 15.73 6.26 -8.45
C GLY A 242 14.85 7.24 -9.22
N GLY A 243 13.54 7.21 -9.00
CA GLY A 243 12.58 8.12 -9.62
C GLY A 243 12.82 9.58 -9.24
N PHE A 244 13.21 9.85 -7.98
CA PHE A 244 13.58 11.19 -7.53
C PHE A 244 14.82 11.73 -8.24
N VAL A 245 15.89 10.92 -8.34
CA VAL A 245 17.11 11.30 -9.06
C VAL A 245 16.84 11.48 -10.55
N SER A 246 16.05 10.58 -11.15
CA SER A 246 15.62 10.67 -12.55
C SER A 246 14.83 11.94 -12.83
N ALA A 247 13.87 12.28 -11.96
CA ALA A 247 13.10 13.50 -12.06
C ALA A 247 13.97 14.75 -11.87
N LEU A 248 14.89 14.76 -10.89
CA LEU A 248 15.82 15.87 -10.69
C LEU A 248 16.68 16.11 -11.94
N PHE A 249 17.34 15.07 -12.42
CA PHE A 249 18.26 15.17 -13.55
C PHE A 249 17.53 15.47 -14.86
N GLY A 250 16.43 14.75 -15.15
CA GLY A 250 15.68 14.95 -16.38
C GLY A 250 15.03 16.32 -16.47
N TRP A 251 14.52 16.85 -15.36
CA TRP A 251 13.94 18.19 -15.30
C TRP A 251 15.01 19.28 -15.41
N TRP A 252 16.20 19.07 -14.83
CA TRP A 252 17.35 19.95 -15.03
C TRP A 252 17.76 20.03 -16.52
N ILE A 253 17.83 18.90 -17.21
CA ILE A 253 18.09 18.87 -18.67
C ILE A 253 16.96 19.58 -19.43
N GLY A 254 15.70 19.34 -19.07
CA GLY A 254 14.54 19.99 -19.70
C GLY A 254 14.62 21.52 -19.61
N VAL A 255 14.94 22.06 -18.43
CA VAL A 255 15.17 23.48 -18.22
C VAL A 255 16.38 23.98 -19.02
N TRP A 256 17.48 23.23 -19.04
CA TRP A 256 18.66 23.59 -19.82
C TRP A 256 18.36 23.69 -21.32
N LEU A 257 17.67 22.70 -21.90
CA LEU A 257 17.27 22.69 -23.31
C LEU A 257 16.35 23.87 -23.67
N MET A 258 15.42 24.22 -22.79
CA MET A 258 14.54 25.39 -22.95
C MET A 258 15.30 26.71 -23.04
N THR A 259 16.33 26.87 -22.21
CA THR A 259 17.17 28.08 -22.26
C THR A 259 18.00 28.16 -23.54
N LYS A 260 18.25 27.03 -24.22
CA LYS A 260 19.01 26.91 -25.47
C LYS A 260 18.09 26.69 -26.69
N ARG A 261 17.17 27.65 -26.89
CA ARG A 261 16.05 27.70 -27.86
C ARG A 261 16.29 27.20 -29.31
N ARG A 262 17.54 27.07 -29.78
CA ARG A 262 17.88 26.60 -31.15
C ARG A 262 17.97 25.07 -31.29
N MET A 263 17.97 24.29 -30.20
CA MET A 263 18.17 22.82 -30.26
C MET A 263 16.89 21.97 -30.17
N ILE A 264 15.71 22.59 -30.04
CA ILE A 264 14.43 21.90 -29.84
C ILE A 264 14.07 21.00 -31.04
N GLY A 265 14.47 21.37 -32.26
CA GLY A 265 14.23 20.58 -33.48
C GLY A 265 15.05 19.28 -33.57
N VAL A 266 16.17 19.16 -32.84
CA VAL A 266 17.06 17.99 -32.89
C VAL A 266 16.80 17.03 -31.72
N ALA A 267 16.35 17.54 -30.57
CA ALA A 267 16.05 16.74 -29.38
C ALA A 267 14.87 15.76 -29.58
N GLY A 268 13.87 16.13 -30.39
CA GLY A 268 12.68 15.30 -30.63
C GLY A 268 12.96 13.97 -31.36
N ILE A 269 13.98 13.92 -32.23
CA ILE A 269 14.32 12.72 -33.02
C ILE A 269 15.26 11.79 -32.23
N ALA A 270 16.19 12.35 -31.46
CA ALA A 270 17.12 11.56 -30.63
C ALA A 270 16.40 10.85 -29.46
N MET A 271 15.35 11.45 -28.89
CA MET A 271 14.61 10.85 -27.77
C MET A 271 13.67 9.72 -28.19
N LEU A 272 13.09 9.77 -29.41
CA LEU A 272 12.30 8.67 -29.94
C LEU A 272 13.16 7.41 -30.17
N ALA A 273 14.42 7.59 -30.54
CA ALA A 273 15.39 6.51 -30.70
C ALA A 273 15.84 5.91 -29.35
N GLY A 274 15.85 6.70 -28.27
CA GLY A 274 16.13 6.20 -26.91
C GLY A 274 15.01 5.33 -26.33
N LEU A 275 13.75 5.69 -26.58
CA LEU A 275 12.56 4.90 -26.19
C LEU A 275 12.45 3.56 -26.93
N LEU A 276 13.04 3.45 -28.13
CA LEU A 276 13.03 2.23 -28.97
C LEU A 276 14.31 1.39 -28.84
N GLY A 277 15.34 1.90 -28.15
CA GLY A 277 16.69 1.32 -28.12
C GLY A 277 17.05 0.53 -26.86
N VAL A 278 16.10 0.30 -25.95
CA VAL A 278 16.35 -0.50 -24.74
C VAL A 278 16.40 -1.99 -25.13
N PRO A 279 17.54 -2.69 -24.97
CA PRO A 279 17.64 -4.10 -25.30
C PRO A 279 16.69 -4.93 -24.43
N ALA A 280 15.92 -5.80 -25.07
CA ALA A 280 14.90 -6.66 -24.48
C ALA A 280 15.47 -7.96 -23.88
N ASP A 281 16.68 -7.96 -23.32
CA ASP A 281 17.31 -9.18 -22.82
C ASP A 281 17.09 -9.34 -21.29
N PRO A 282 16.27 -10.30 -20.83
CA PRO A 282 15.86 -10.43 -19.42
C PRO A 282 16.82 -11.30 -18.59
N ALA A 283 18.08 -11.45 -19.00
CA ALA A 283 19.01 -12.43 -18.42
C ALA A 283 19.47 -12.13 -16.98
N SER A 284 19.07 -11.01 -16.36
CA SER A 284 19.52 -10.61 -15.02
C SER A 284 18.41 -10.17 -14.07
N ALA A 285 17.23 -10.80 -14.14
CA ALA A 285 16.22 -10.61 -13.11
C ALA A 285 16.78 -11.08 -11.76
N GLN A 286 16.98 -10.14 -10.84
CA GLN A 286 17.19 -10.46 -9.43
C GLN A 286 15.95 -11.25 -8.95
N THR A 287 16.13 -12.15 -7.97
CA THR A 287 15.03 -12.92 -7.36
C THR A 287 13.83 -12.03 -7.16
N ARG A 288 12.75 -12.28 -7.93
CA ARG A 288 11.48 -11.55 -7.91
C ARG A 288 10.93 -11.72 -6.50
N GLY A 289 11.16 -10.71 -5.68
CA GLY A 289 11.07 -10.81 -4.23
C GLY A 289 10.14 -9.72 -3.73
N THR A 290 8.91 -10.13 -3.55
CA THR A 290 7.89 -9.45 -2.76
C THR A 290 8.37 -9.44 -1.30
N ASP A 291 8.93 -8.34 -0.82
CA ASP A 291 9.49 -8.21 0.53
C ASP A 291 8.42 -7.77 1.55
N GLY A 292 7.39 -8.60 1.65
CA GLY A 292 6.34 -8.49 2.66
C GLY A 292 6.84 -8.86 4.05
N LEU A 293 5.91 -8.85 5.01
CA LEU A 293 6.17 -9.22 6.39
C LEU A 293 6.29 -10.74 6.51
N VAL A 294 7.49 -11.20 6.87
CA VAL A 294 7.78 -12.65 6.94
C VAL A 294 7.54 -13.17 8.34
N ALA A 295 6.68 -14.17 8.47
CA ALA A 295 6.49 -14.92 9.71
C ALA A 295 6.77 -16.40 9.51
N THR A 296 7.33 -17.05 10.52
CA THR A 296 7.53 -18.51 10.50
C THR A 296 7.09 -19.14 11.81
N ALA A 297 6.53 -20.35 11.73
CA ALA A 297 6.19 -21.14 12.89
C ALA A 297 6.49 -22.63 12.66
N ARG A 298 6.82 -23.33 13.75
CA ARG A 298 7.01 -24.78 13.75
C ARG A 298 6.36 -25.41 14.98
N ALA A 299 5.83 -26.60 14.80
CA ALA A 299 5.44 -27.48 15.89
C ALA A 299 5.76 -28.94 15.55
N SER A 300 6.05 -29.73 16.58
CA SER A 300 6.40 -31.14 16.43
C SER A 300 5.98 -31.95 17.66
N GLY A 301 5.83 -33.26 17.48
CA GLY A 301 5.53 -34.22 18.54
C GLY A 301 4.04 -34.56 18.63
N GLU A 302 3.62 -34.93 19.85
CA GLU A 302 2.26 -35.37 20.14
C GLU A 302 1.25 -34.22 19.98
N GLY A 303 0.09 -34.56 19.41
CA GLY A 303 -1.03 -33.65 19.27
C GLY A 303 -2.36 -34.39 19.25
N LEU A 304 -3.41 -33.67 18.88
CA LEU A 304 -4.78 -34.16 18.84
C LEU A 304 -5.34 -34.02 17.44
N ARG A 305 -6.12 -35.01 17.00
CA ARG A 305 -7.00 -34.92 15.84
C ARG A 305 -8.43 -34.88 16.31
N MET A 306 -9.19 -33.90 15.86
CA MET A 306 -10.62 -33.74 16.16
C MET A 306 -11.44 -34.67 15.25
N THR A 307 -12.41 -35.36 15.82
CA THR A 307 -13.25 -36.34 15.12
C THR A 307 -14.74 -36.12 15.36
N GLY A 308 -15.58 -36.66 14.50
CA GLY A 308 -17.04 -36.65 14.64
C GLY A 308 -17.75 -35.52 13.90
N ALA A 309 -19.01 -35.29 14.27
CA ALA A 309 -19.91 -34.45 13.49
C ALA A 309 -19.63 -32.94 13.58
N ASP A 310 -18.94 -32.46 14.61
CA ASP A 310 -18.64 -31.04 14.79
C ASP A 310 -17.17 -30.84 15.17
N PRO A 311 -16.28 -30.49 14.21
CA PRO A 311 -14.85 -30.33 14.48
C PRO A 311 -14.56 -29.24 15.52
N PHE A 312 -15.40 -28.21 15.59
CA PHE A 312 -15.17 -27.02 16.40
C PHE A 312 -15.57 -27.20 17.87
N ALA A 313 -16.40 -28.21 18.17
CA ALA A 313 -16.76 -28.54 19.54
C ALA A 313 -15.61 -29.16 20.33
N MET A 314 -14.60 -29.73 19.65
CA MET A 314 -13.41 -30.38 20.22
C MET A 314 -13.70 -31.44 21.31
N ASN A 315 -14.93 -31.98 21.35
CA ASN A 315 -15.38 -32.94 22.36
C ASN A 315 -14.91 -34.38 22.08
N SER A 316 -14.50 -34.68 20.85
CA SER A 316 -14.04 -36.00 20.43
C SER A 316 -12.71 -35.87 19.71
N THR A 317 -11.70 -36.54 20.25
CA THR A 317 -10.33 -36.48 19.75
C THR A 317 -9.68 -37.86 19.71
N VAL A 318 -8.70 -38.02 18.82
CA VAL A 318 -7.78 -39.14 18.80
C VAL A 318 -6.33 -38.63 18.84
N PRO A 319 -5.40 -39.35 19.48
CA PRO A 319 -4.00 -38.95 19.49
C PRO A 319 -3.41 -38.93 18.09
N MET A 320 -2.56 -37.95 17.83
CA MET A 320 -1.71 -37.89 16.63
C MET A 320 -0.28 -37.54 17.00
N ASN A 321 0.66 -37.82 16.10
CA ASN A 321 2.06 -37.43 16.23
C ASN A 321 2.58 -36.97 14.87
N GLY A 322 3.33 -35.87 14.84
CA GLY A 322 3.80 -35.32 13.58
C GLY A 322 4.52 -33.99 13.70
N THR A 323 4.74 -33.35 12.56
CA THR A 323 5.39 -32.05 12.44
C THR A 323 4.59 -31.14 11.52
N ILE A 324 4.75 -29.84 11.74
CA ILE A 324 4.27 -28.79 10.86
C ILE A 324 5.31 -27.66 10.82
N ALA A 325 5.58 -27.17 9.61
CA ALA A 325 6.39 -25.99 9.35
C ALA A 325 5.58 -25.02 8.50
N ILE A 326 5.56 -23.76 8.92
CA ILE A 326 4.80 -22.67 8.32
C ILE A 326 5.78 -21.54 8.03
N GLU A 327 5.75 -21.05 6.80
CA GLU A 327 6.36 -19.82 6.37
C GLU A 327 5.32 -19.02 5.59
N THR A 328 5.13 -17.76 5.97
CA THR A 328 4.20 -16.85 5.31
C THR A 328 4.88 -15.53 5.03
N VAL A 329 4.49 -14.90 3.93
CA VAL A 329 4.88 -13.54 3.60
C VAL A 329 3.61 -12.76 3.29
N GLU A 330 3.27 -11.83 4.18
CA GLU A 330 2.10 -10.97 4.09
C GLU A 330 2.48 -9.71 3.29
N MET A 331 1.78 -9.42 2.19
CA MET A 331 2.14 -8.36 1.22
C MET A 331 1.33 -7.08 1.36
N GLY A 332 1.06 -6.71 2.61
CA GLY A 332 0.13 -5.69 2.97
C GLY A 332 -1.26 -6.26 3.10
N ASN A 333 -1.94 -5.79 4.16
CA ASN A 333 -3.21 -6.29 4.68
C ASN A 333 -4.36 -5.95 3.72
N ARG A 334 -4.25 -6.45 2.48
CA ARG A 334 -5.05 -6.09 1.33
C ARG A 334 -6.39 -6.79 1.50
N TRP A 335 -7.39 -6.05 1.94
CA TRP A 335 -8.79 -6.45 1.76
C TRP A 335 -9.25 -6.30 0.29
N SER A 336 -8.32 -6.27 -0.68
CA SER A 336 -8.62 -6.03 -2.08
C SER A 336 -9.07 -7.31 -2.73
N HIS A 337 -10.27 -7.30 -3.32
CA HIS A 337 -10.81 -8.43 -4.09
C HIS A 337 -10.05 -8.73 -5.39
N VAL A 338 -9.02 -7.94 -5.73
CA VAL A 338 -8.48 -7.91 -7.10
C VAL A 338 -7.37 -8.93 -7.31
N GLU A 339 -6.59 -9.30 -6.29
CA GLU A 339 -5.67 -10.45 -6.30
C GLU A 339 -4.96 -10.56 -4.96
N ASN A 340 -4.86 -11.78 -4.45
CA ASN A 340 -4.07 -12.11 -3.27
C ASN A 340 -2.59 -12.23 -3.69
N THR A 341 -1.74 -11.40 -3.09
CA THR A 341 -0.30 -11.35 -3.39
C THR A 341 0.55 -11.96 -2.29
N ASP A 342 -0.05 -12.49 -1.24
CA ASP A 342 0.68 -13.16 -0.16
C ASP A 342 1.40 -14.40 -0.69
N ASP A 343 2.49 -14.77 -0.03
CA ASP A 343 3.18 -16.02 -0.27
C ASP A 343 3.06 -16.91 0.97
N MET A 344 2.98 -18.22 0.76
CA MET A 344 2.93 -19.17 1.86
C MET A 344 3.56 -20.49 1.45
N GLN A 345 4.29 -21.09 2.39
CA GLN A 345 4.78 -22.45 2.30
C GLN A 345 4.48 -23.16 3.61
N VAL A 346 3.55 -24.10 3.55
CA VAL A 346 3.23 -24.97 4.67
C VAL A 346 3.50 -26.41 4.27
N SER A 347 4.22 -27.11 5.13
CA SER A 347 4.38 -28.57 5.06
C SER A 347 4.02 -29.18 6.41
N ALA A 348 3.10 -30.14 6.41
CA ALA A 348 2.80 -30.93 7.60
C ALA A 348 2.86 -32.42 7.29
N GLU A 349 3.42 -33.19 8.22
CA GLU A 349 3.44 -34.66 8.18
C GLU A 349 3.00 -35.20 9.53
N PHE A 350 1.95 -36.01 9.57
CA PHE A 350 1.46 -36.56 10.83
C PHE A 350 0.78 -37.90 10.65
N SER A 351 0.73 -38.67 11.74
CA SER A 351 -0.01 -39.93 11.82
C SER A 351 -1.11 -39.85 12.86
N ALA A 352 -2.30 -40.35 12.52
CA ALA A 352 -3.43 -40.52 13.43
C ALA A 352 -4.02 -41.92 13.22
N GLY A 353 -3.90 -42.78 14.24
CA GLY A 353 -4.18 -44.21 14.08
C GLY A 353 -3.23 -44.86 13.05
N GLU A 354 -3.80 -45.59 12.09
CA GLU A 354 -3.03 -46.25 11.01
C GLU A 354 -2.76 -45.34 9.80
N ALA A 355 -3.41 -44.16 9.74
CA ALA A 355 -3.29 -43.26 8.61
C ALA A 355 -2.10 -42.31 8.79
N LYS A 356 -1.31 -42.16 7.72
CA LYS A 356 -0.22 -41.18 7.59
C LYS A 356 -0.63 -40.10 6.60
N TYR A 357 -0.41 -38.84 6.96
CA TYR A 357 -0.80 -37.69 6.18
C TYR A 357 0.41 -36.86 5.78
N THR A 358 0.38 -36.34 4.56
CA THR A 358 1.27 -35.27 4.10
C THR A 358 0.39 -34.16 3.56
N VAL A 359 0.59 -32.93 4.05
CA VAL A 359 -0.18 -31.75 3.66
C VAL A 359 0.80 -30.70 3.14
N LYS A 360 0.51 -30.14 1.97
CA LYS A 360 1.23 -29.01 1.40
C LYS A 360 0.26 -27.87 1.11
N ILE A 361 0.58 -26.66 1.55
CA ILE A 361 -0.15 -25.44 1.20
C ILE A 361 0.86 -24.45 0.63
N ASP A 362 0.72 -24.12 -0.65
CA ASP A 362 1.63 -23.24 -1.38
C ASP A 362 0.91 -22.18 -2.22
N LYS A 363 -0.40 -22.04 -2.03
CA LYS A 363 -1.24 -21.08 -2.75
C LYS A 363 -2.22 -20.43 -1.79
N PRO A 364 -2.22 -19.10 -1.74
CA PRO A 364 -3.10 -18.38 -0.84
C PRO A 364 -4.51 -18.33 -1.46
N MET A 365 -5.55 -18.30 -0.62
CA MET A 365 -6.92 -18.29 -1.11
C MET A 365 -7.34 -16.85 -1.49
N PRO A 366 -7.87 -16.58 -2.70
CA PRO A 366 -8.17 -15.20 -3.14
C PRO A 366 -9.48 -14.60 -2.56
N ARG A 367 -10.43 -15.45 -2.15
CA ARG A 367 -11.63 -15.24 -1.30
C ARG A 367 -12.45 -16.53 -1.44
N HIS A 368 -13.28 -16.88 -0.45
CA HIS A 368 -14.19 -18.00 -0.65
C HIS A 368 -15.13 -17.70 -1.86
N PRO A 369 -15.16 -18.53 -2.91
CA PRO A 369 -15.87 -18.22 -4.17
C PRO A 369 -17.36 -17.95 -4.00
N LEU A 370 -17.96 -18.49 -2.94
CA LEU A 370 -19.39 -18.36 -2.64
C LEU A 370 -19.69 -17.24 -1.63
N GLY A 371 -18.67 -16.55 -1.10
CA GLY A 371 -18.84 -15.53 -0.05
C GLY A 371 -19.56 -16.05 1.20
N SER A 372 -19.58 -17.37 1.41
CA SER A 372 -20.31 -18.02 2.49
C SER A 372 -19.72 -17.73 3.87
N TYR A 373 -18.46 -17.31 3.92
CA TYR A 373 -17.79 -16.83 5.13
C TYR A 373 -16.71 -15.82 4.77
N THR A 374 -16.57 -14.80 5.61
CA THR A 374 -15.48 -13.82 5.54
C THR A 374 -14.17 -14.53 5.86
N THR A 375 -13.21 -14.47 4.94
CA THR A 375 -11.85 -14.96 5.17
C THR A 375 -10.86 -13.89 4.79
N TRP A 376 -9.67 -13.95 5.39
CA TRP A 376 -8.55 -13.23 4.84
C TRP A 376 -8.12 -13.91 3.55
N SER A 377 -7.78 -13.08 2.58
CA SER A 377 -7.27 -13.56 1.33
C SER A 377 -5.78 -13.77 1.52
N GLY A 378 -5.37 -14.89 2.14
CA GLY A 378 -3.96 -15.24 2.34
C GLY A 378 -3.55 -15.37 3.79
N ALA A 379 -2.52 -14.64 4.21
CA ALA A 379 -1.98 -14.64 5.56
C ALA A 379 -2.38 -13.37 6.31
N VAL A 380 -2.46 -13.46 7.64
CA VAL A 380 -2.68 -12.32 8.52
C VAL A 380 -1.99 -12.55 9.84
N TYR A 381 -1.48 -11.48 10.44
CA TYR A 381 -0.76 -11.51 11.70
C TYR A 381 -1.52 -10.75 12.78
N GLU A 382 -1.50 -11.31 14.00
CA GLU A 382 -2.03 -10.69 15.22
C GLU A 382 -3.42 -10.07 15.04
N HIS A 383 -4.35 -10.76 14.39
CA HIS A 383 -5.69 -10.21 14.12
C HIS A 383 -6.77 -10.98 14.86
N ASP A 384 -7.77 -10.25 15.38
CA ASP A 384 -8.92 -10.88 16.03
C ASP A 384 -9.75 -11.64 14.98
N MET A 385 -10.11 -12.90 15.24
CA MET A 385 -10.99 -13.71 14.40
C MET A 385 -11.89 -14.64 15.21
N HIS A 386 -12.81 -15.33 14.52
CA HIS A 386 -13.84 -16.21 15.08
C HIS A 386 -14.80 -15.51 16.03
N GLY A 387 -15.65 -16.27 16.72
CA GLY A 387 -16.65 -15.77 17.64
C GLY A 387 -17.58 -14.75 16.99
N ASN A 388 -17.57 -13.51 17.49
CA ASN A 388 -18.42 -12.41 17.01
C ASN A 388 -17.71 -11.45 16.05
N THR A 389 -16.50 -11.77 15.59
CA THR A 389 -15.73 -10.89 14.69
C THR A 389 -16.30 -10.86 13.27
N GLY A 390 -17.01 -11.92 12.87
CA GLY A 390 -17.45 -12.09 11.49
C GLY A 390 -16.39 -12.69 10.57
N ILE A 391 -15.16 -12.96 11.05
CA ILE A 391 -14.07 -13.61 10.29
C ILE A 391 -13.96 -15.09 10.68
N GLY A 392 -13.92 -15.98 9.70
CA GLY A 392 -13.90 -17.42 9.93
C GLY A 392 -15.20 -17.95 10.55
N THR A 393 -15.11 -18.97 11.40
CA THR A 393 -16.29 -19.62 12.00
C THR A 393 -16.72 -18.99 13.32
N GLY A 394 -18.02 -18.76 13.50
CA GLY A 394 -18.59 -18.29 14.78
C GLY A 394 -18.68 -19.37 15.87
N LYS A 395 -18.31 -20.62 15.53
CA LYS A 395 -18.33 -21.77 16.46
C LYS A 395 -17.12 -21.83 17.38
N LEU A 396 -16.02 -21.18 17.00
CA LEU A 396 -14.82 -21.06 17.82
C LEU A 396 -14.89 -19.78 18.68
N PRO A 397 -14.26 -19.77 19.87
CA PRO A 397 -14.14 -18.54 20.66
C PRO A 397 -13.38 -17.48 19.87
N LYS A 398 -13.63 -16.20 20.19
CA LYS A 398 -12.83 -15.10 19.66
C LYS A 398 -11.37 -15.29 20.10
N VAL A 399 -10.46 -15.30 19.14
CA VAL A 399 -9.01 -15.49 19.33
C VAL A 399 -8.23 -14.48 18.49
N ARG A 400 -6.96 -14.25 18.86
CA ARG A 400 -6.03 -13.39 18.13
C ARG A 400 -4.74 -14.17 17.84
N PRO A 401 -4.71 -15.03 16.82
CA PRO A 401 -3.54 -15.81 16.50
C PRO A 401 -2.37 -14.92 16.06
N GLU A 402 -1.16 -15.37 16.36
CA GLU A 402 0.09 -14.78 15.89
C GLU A 402 0.15 -14.83 14.37
N ILE A 403 -0.16 -16.01 13.81
CA ILE A 403 -0.27 -16.25 12.38
C ILE A 403 -1.60 -16.93 12.11
N ALA A 404 -2.39 -16.39 11.19
CA ALA A 404 -3.47 -17.12 10.55
C ALA A 404 -3.30 -17.08 9.04
N LEU A 405 -3.70 -18.16 8.37
CA LEU A 405 -3.70 -18.20 6.92
C LEU A 405 -4.86 -19.02 6.35
N TRP A 406 -5.23 -18.70 5.11
CA TRP A 406 -6.20 -19.41 4.28
C TRP A 406 -5.57 -19.73 2.93
N GLY A 407 -5.55 -21.01 2.57
CA GLY A 407 -4.90 -21.49 1.36
C GLY A 407 -5.54 -22.75 0.79
N TRP A 408 -5.00 -23.20 -0.33
CA TRP A 408 -5.40 -24.45 -0.99
C TRP A 408 -4.41 -25.56 -0.65
N ALA A 409 -4.88 -26.59 0.06
CA ALA A 409 -4.09 -27.74 0.45
C ALA A 409 -4.10 -28.85 -0.60
N GLU A 410 -2.92 -29.38 -0.91
CA GLU A 410 -2.75 -30.74 -1.43
C GLU A 410 -2.57 -31.68 -0.23
N VAL A 411 -3.39 -32.74 -0.18
CA VAL A 411 -3.43 -33.70 0.92
C VAL A 411 -3.18 -35.08 0.37
N SER A 412 -2.20 -35.77 0.95
CA SER A 412 -1.94 -37.19 0.71
C SER A 412 -2.22 -38.00 1.97
N ARG A 413 -2.82 -39.18 1.79
CA ARG A 413 -3.01 -40.19 2.83
C ARG A 413 -2.34 -41.48 2.41
N ASN A 414 -1.49 -42.03 3.26
CA ASN A 414 -0.75 -43.27 3.02
C ASN A 414 0.01 -43.29 1.68
N GLY A 415 0.47 -42.13 1.22
CA GLY A 415 1.19 -41.96 -0.06
C GLY A 415 0.31 -41.68 -1.28
N GLU A 416 -1.02 -41.71 -1.14
CA GLU A 416 -1.96 -41.38 -2.23
C GLU A 416 -2.56 -39.99 -2.04
N VAL A 417 -2.55 -39.17 -3.09
CA VAL A 417 -3.17 -37.83 -3.08
C VAL A 417 -4.69 -37.97 -3.04
N ILE A 418 -5.32 -37.49 -1.96
CA ILE A 418 -6.78 -37.54 -1.75
C ILE A 418 -7.47 -36.21 -2.08
N ALA A 419 -6.74 -35.10 -2.07
CA ALA A 419 -7.22 -33.79 -2.51
C ALA A 419 -6.05 -32.96 -3.05
N ARG A 420 -6.28 -32.19 -4.12
CA ARG A 420 -5.27 -31.31 -4.74
C ARG A 420 -5.47 -29.82 -4.45
N ALA A 421 -6.65 -29.46 -3.95
CA ALA A 421 -7.04 -28.08 -3.65
C ALA A 421 -8.20 -28.10 -2.65
N ALA A 422 -7.95 -28.64 -1.46
CA ALA A 422 -8.91 -28.55 -0.36
C ALA A 422 -8.77 -27.18 0.35
N PRO A 423 -9.87 -26.51 0.71
CA PRO A 423 -9.81 -25.32 1.56
C PRO A 423 -9.06 -25.66 2.85
N ALA A 424 -8.06 -24.86 3.21
CA ALA A 424 -7.32 -25.03 4.45
C ALA A 424 -7.19 -23.73 5.21
N HIS A 425 -7.22 -23.85 6.53
CA HIS A 425 -7.01 -22.77 7.48
C HIS A 425 -6.01 -23.21 8.54
N ILE A 426 -5.07 -22.34 8.88
CA ILE A 426 -4.12 -22.57 9.96
C ILE A 426 -4.17 -21.41 10.93
N MET A 427 -4.07 -21.72 12.21
CA MET A 427 -3.84 -20.75 13.28
C MET A 427 -2.65 -21.15 14.13
N VAL A 428 -1.81 -20.18 14.45
CA VAL A 428 -0.71 -20.29 15.41
C VAL A 428 -1.05 -19.42 16.61
N LEU A 429 -1.28 -20.03 17.77
CA LEU A 429 -1.65 -19.36 19.01
C LEU A 429 -0.62 -19.64 20.10
N THR A 430 -0.19 -18.61 20.81
CA THR A 430 0.75 -18.74 21.94
C THR A 430 0.05 -18.59 23.30
N ASP A 431 -1.16 -18.02 23.31
CA ASP A 431 -1.95 -17.73 24.50
C ASP A 431 -3.45 -18.02 24.30
N GLY A 432 -4.26 -17.76 25.33
CA GLY A 432 -5.71 -17.91 25.26
C GLY A 432 -6.24 -19.34 25.48
N PRO A 433 -7.54 -19.57 25.19
CA PRO A 433 -8.22 -20.83 25.45
C PRO A 433 -7.85 -21.97 24.48
N ILE A 434 -7.28 -21.62 23.32
CA ILE A 434 -6.76 -22.54 22.32
C ILE A 434 -5.29 -22.16 22.12
N GLN A 435 -4.36 -23.10 22.28
CA GLN A 435 -2.91 -22.83 22.20
C GLN A 435 -2.22 -23.84 21.28
N GLY A 436 -1.18 -23.39 20.61
CA GLY A 436 -0.38 -24.21 19.69
C GLY A 436 -0.73 -23.96 18.22
N VAL A 437 -0.55 -24.96 17.37
CA VAL A 437 -0.81 -24.87 15.93
C VAL A 437 -2.01 -25.72 15.58
N MET A 438 -3.05 -25.08 15.03
CA MET A 438 -4.25 -25.75 14.51
C MET A 438 -4.20 -25.77 12.99
N LEU A 439 -4.41 -26.93 12.39
CA LEU A 439 -4.54 -27.14 10.95
C LEU A 439 -5.92 -27.71 10.66
N GLU A 440 -6.70 -26.94 9.92
CA GLU A 440 -8.03 -27.30 9.45
C GLU A 440 -8.02 -27.47 7.93
N ILE A 441 -8.59 -28.57 7.45
CA ILE A 441 -8.74 -28.87 6.03
C ILE A 441 -10.17 -29.33 5.80
N ASP A 442 -10.88 -28.59 4.96
CA ASP A 442 -12.23 -28.88 4.51
C ASP A 442 -13.23 -29.07 5.68
N THR A 443 -13.01 -28.37 6.79
CA THR A 443 -13.80 -28.49 8.04
C THR A 443 -15.24 -28.01 7.90
N GLU A 444 -15.50 -27.08 6.98
CA GLU A 444 -16.81 -26.50 6.73
C GLU A 444 -17.64 -27.33 5.74
N ASP A 445 -17.12 -27.55 4.52
CA ASP A 445 -17.85 -28.28 3.46
C ASP A 445 -17.81 -29.80 3.64
N LYS A 446 -16.82 -30.32 4.39
CA LYS A 446 -16.62 -31.74 4.67
C LYS A 446 -16.54 -32.58 3.39
N GLY A 447 -15.85 -32.05 2.39
CA GLY A 447 -15.73 -32.61 1.04
C GLY A 447 -14.64 -33.68 0.88
N LEU A 448 -13.83 -33.99 1.89
CA LEU A 448 -12.77 -35.00 1.79
C LEU A 448 -13.35 -36.42 1.79
N VAL A 449 -13.74 -36.91 0.61
CA VAL A 449 -14.38 -38.22 0.40
C VAL A 449 -13.59 -39.40 0.98
N ALA A 450 -12.26 -39.30 1.02
CA ALA A 450 -11.40 -40.35 1.57
C ALA A 450 -11.34 -40.35 3.11
N GLU A 451 -11.88 -39.33 3.78
CA GLU A 451 -11.88 -39.19 5.24
C GLU A 451 -13.27 -39.52 5.83
N PRO A 452 -13.35 -40.32 6.92
CA PRO A 452 -14.63 -40.72 7.51
C PRO A 452 -15.52 -39.55 7.92
N ASP A 453 -14.92 -38.50 8.48
CA ASP A 453 -15.63 -37.30 8.95
C ASP A 453 -15.77 -36.24 7.83
N GLY A 454 -15.19 -36.49 6.66
CA GLY A 454 -15.16 -35.54 5.53
C GLY A 454 -14.17 -34.39 5.67
N TYR A 455 -13.40 -34.33 6.77
CA TYR A 455 -12.43 -33.27 7.04
C TYR A 455 -11.17 -33.78 7.77
N ILE A 456 -10.16 -32.93 7.85
CA ILE A 456 -9.01 -33.09 8.75
C ILE A 456 -8.93 -31.85 9.65
N ASN A 457 -8.96 -32.04 10.97
CA ASN A 457 -8.68 -30.98 11.93
C ASN A 457 -7.72 -31.54 12.97
N VAL A 458 -6.52 -30.97 13.04
CA VAL A 458 -5.45 -31.41 13.93
C VAL A 458 -4.84 -30.23 14.67
N MET A 459 -4.35 -30.50 15.88
CA MET A 459 -3.79 -29.50 16.77
C MET A 459 -2.52 -30.02 17.44
N TRP A 460 -1.42 -29.32 17.23
CA TRP A 460 -0.22 -29.43 18.05
C TRP A 460 -0.39 -28.48 19.23
N PRO A 461 -0.41 -28.93 20.49
CA PRO A 461 -0.73 -28.08 21.65
C PRO A 461 0.39 -27.08 22.01
N LYS A 462 1.56 -27.18 21.38
CA LYS A 462 2.72 -26.33 21.65
C LYS A 462 3.36 -25.87 20.36
N VAL A 463 3.63 -24.56 20.28
CA VAL A 463 4.50 -23.97 19.26
C VAL A 463 5.96 -24.19 19.69
N GLU A 464 6.77 -24.82 18.83
CA GLU A 464 8.18 -25.11 19.09
C GLU A 464 9.05 -23.88 18.81
N ALA A 465 8.79 -23.21 17.69
CA ALA A 465 9.46 -21.99 17.28
C ALA A 465 8.45 -21.08 16.60
N LEU A 466 8.54 -19.79 16.91
CA LEU A 466 7.75 -18.72 16.29
C LEU A 466 8.70 -17.55 16.04
N GLN A 467 8.66 -17.01 14.83
CA GLN A 467 9.37 -15.78 14.47
C GLN A 467 8.39 -14.85 13.78
N MET A 468 8.05 -13.75 14.46
CA MET A 468 7.20 -12.68 13.95
C MET A 468 8.03 -11.53 13.35
N PRO A 469 7.49 -10.77 12.39
CA PRO A 469 8.19 -9.70 11.67
C PRO A 469 8.37 -8.38 12.48
N GLU A 470 8.41 -8.43 13.82
CA GLU A 470 8.43 -7.24 14.69
C GLU A 470 9.50 -6.20 14.32
N ALA A 471 10.69 -6.67 13.94
CA ALA A 471 11.79 -5.79 13.55
C ALA A 471 11.54 -5.09 12.21
N GLN A 472 10.91 -5.78 11.26
CA GLN A 472 10.51 -5.21 9.96
C GLN A 472 9.42 -4.17 10.18
N ASP A 473 8.38 -4.50 10.95
CA ASP A 473 7.28 -3.59 11.29
C ASP A 473 7.77 -2.32 11.98
N ARG A 474 8.58 -2.48 13.02
CA ARG A 474 9.15 -1.34 13.74
C ARG A 474 10.00 -0.46 12.82
N THR A 475 10.74 -1.05 11.90
CA THR A 475 11.56 -0.30 10.94
C THR A 475 10.68 0.50 9.98
N ARG A 476 9.64 -0.12 9.42
CA ARG A 476 8.67 0.55 8.54
C ARG A 476 7.97 1.70 9.28
N GLN A 477 7.49 1.47 10.50
CA GLN A 477 6.88 2.52 11.33
C GLN A 477 7.83 3.69 11.58
N ILE A 478 9.10 3.43 11.96
CA ILE A 478 10.10 4.50 12.16
C ILE A 478 10.29 5.31 10.88
N ILE A 479 10.46 4.63 9.74
CA ILE A 479 10.63 5.30 8.44
C ILE A 479 9.40 6.14 8.10
N GLY A 480 8.19 5.59 8.28
CA GLY A 480 6.96 6.32 8.01
C GLY A 480 6.77 7.54 8.90
N TRP A 481 7.07 7.43 10.20
CA TRP A 481 7.07 8.59 11.11
C TRP A 481 8.07 9.67 10.68
N VAL A 482 9.29 9.27 10.34
CA VAL A 482 10.32 10.20 9.86
C VAL A 482 9.87 10.84 8.54
N GLY A 483 9.31 10.06 7.62
CA GLY A 483 8.81 10.51 6.33
C GLY A 483 7.70 11.54 6.46
N ILE A 484 6.66 11.25 7.26
CA ILE A 484 5.52 12.15 7.42
C ILE A 484 5.89 13.42 8.21
N ALA A 485 6.69 13.29 9.27
CA ALA A 485 7.18 14.44 10.01
C ALA A 485 8.08 15.32 9.13
N GLY A 486 8.98 14.70 8.36
CA GLY A 486 9.83 15.39 7.39
C GLY A 486 9.03 16.15 6.35
N PHE A 487 7.95 15.55 5.82
CA PHE A 487 7.06 16.20 4.87
C PHE A 487 6.35 17.42 5.47
N VAL A 488 5.79 17.29 6.68
CA VAL A 488 5.13 18.39 7.40
C VAL A 488 6.12 19.53 7.69
N VAL A 489 7.33 19.21 8.15
CA VAL A 489 8.38 20.20 8.41
C VAL A 489 8.78 20.93 7.13
N LEU A 490 8.99 20.19 6.03
CA LEU A 490 9.35 20.76 4.73
C LEU A 490 8.29 21.75 4.24
N PHE A 491 7.04 21.33 4.11
CA PHE A 491 5.98 22.20 3.60
C PHE A 491 5.57 23.29 4.59
N GLY A 492 5.73 23.05 5.90
CA GLY A 492 5.61 24.07 6.93
C GLY A 492 6.63 25.20 6.74
N ALA A 493 7.90 24.84 6.58
CA ALA A 493 8.99 25.80 6.33
C ALA A 493 8.78 26.55 5.00
N LEU A 494 8.44 25.84 3.91
CA LEU A 494 8.17 26.45 2.61
C LEU A 494 7.00 27.44 2.67
N ALA A 495 5.90 27.07 3.34
CA ALA A 495 4.77 27.97 3.52
C ALA A 495 5.16 29.21 4.34
N MET A 496 6.01 29.07 5.38
CA MET A 496 6.49 30.20 6.19
C MET A 496 7.39 31.16 5.40
N LEU A 497 8.35 30.64 4.63
CA LEU A 497 9.30 31.44 3.87
C LEU A 497 8.61 32.33 2.82
N ASP A 498 7.64 31.79 2.07
CA ASP A 498 6.94 32.57 1.05
C ASP A 498 6.00 33.64 1.63
N ARG A 499 5.57 33.52 2.90
CA ARG A 499 4.86 34.61 3.61
C ARG A 499 5.76 35.83 3.79
N ASN A 500 7.02 35.61 4.18
CA ASN A 500 7.97 36.70 4.43
C ASN A 500 8.36 37.39 3.12
N ASN A 501 8.53 36.63 2.04
CA ASN A 501 8.81 37.17 0.71
C ASN A 501 7.65 38.03 0.18
N ASN A 502 6.39 37.60 0.39
CA ASN A 502 5.22 38.39 -0.03
C ASN A 502 4.97 39.63 0.84
N ALA A 503 5.36 39.62 2.12
CA ALA A 503 5.29 40.79 3.00
C ALA A 503 6.34 41.86 2.68
N ALA A 504 7.48 41.46 2.10
CA ALA A 504 8.58 42.36 1.73
C ALA A 504 8.43 42.99 0.34
N ARG A 505 7.48 42.54 -0.50
CA ARG A 505 7.21 43.14 -1.81
C ARG A 505 6.41 44.44 -1.63
N PRO A 506 6.83 45.57 -2.22
CA PRO A 506 6.02 46.78 -2.22
C PRO A 506 4.68 46.48 -2.89
N LYS A 507 3.59 46.85 -2.23
CA LYS A 507 2.25 46.80 -2.83
C LYS A 507 2.21 47.86 -3.92
N THR A 508 2.43 47.45 -5.17
CA THR A 508 2.22 48.30 -6.35
C THR A 508 0.75 48.37 -6.69
#